data_AF-A0A836S4S8-F1
#
_entry.id   AF-A0A836S4S8-F1
#
_cell.length_a   1.000
_cell.length_b   1.000
_cell.length_c   1.000
_cell.angle_alpha   90.00
_cell.angle_beta   90.00
_cell.angle_gamma   90.00
#
_symmetry.space_group_name_H-M   'P 1'
#
loop_
_entity.id
_entity.type
_entity.pdbx_description
1 polymer ?
#
loop_
_entity_poly.entity_id
_entity_poly.type
_entity_poly.pdbx_seq_one_letter_code
_entity_poly.pdbx_strand_id
1 'polypeptide(L)'
;MEVEPVRGDAKSLRFLTSSGTRRIIISRSGWRSIIEEDWHQFINQFPVQIEFRNSRNQKVTHFEAGGRIDLVISLPDGYQIGDLVHVALPACLSWIQGGGKVKRFTQDFEGKDELRIPLIVTSKIDGKQHFAVCVRNMFKEERASSPGMLTVEGQ
;
A
#
# COMPACT_ATOMS: atom_id res chain seq x y z
N MET A 1 -27.13 -4.50 32.23
CA MET A 1 -26.97 -5.02 30.86
C MET A 1 -25.86 -4.19 30.25
N GLU A 2 -24.64 -4.66 30.42
CA GLU A 2 -23.40 -3.94 30.13
C GLU A 2 -22.86 -4.49 28.81
N VAL A 3 -22.64 -3.60 27.84
CA VAL A 3 -22.22 -3.98 26.49
C VAL A 3 -20.69 -4.13 26.52
N GLU A 4 -20.19 -5.34 26.28
CA GLU A 4 -18.75 -5.59 26.24
C GLU A 4 -18.08 -4.88 25.05
N PRO A 5 -16.87 -4.31 25.22
CA PRO A 5 -16.12 -3.72 24.13
C PRO A 5 -15.48 -4.82 23.26
N VAL A 6 -15.80 -4.81 21.96
CA VAL A 6 -15.12 -5.64 20.96
C VAL A 6 -13.66 -5.19 20.84
N ARG A 7 -12.74 -5.94 21.45
CA ARG A 7 -11.29 -5.78 21.27
C ARG A 7 -10.90 -6.19 19.85
N GLY A 8 -10.81 -5.22 18.95
CA GLY A 8 -10.14 -5.40 17.67
C GLY A 8 -8.63 -5.40 17.86
N ASP A 9 -7.97 -6.51 17.51
CA ASP A 9 -6.51 -6.63 17.49
C ASP A 9 -5.88 -5.59 16.55
N ALA A 10 -5.21 -4.59 17.12
CA ALA A 10 -4.44 -3.62 16.35
C ALA A 10 -3.18 -4.30 15.78
N LYS A 11 -3.21 -4.65 14.49
CA LYS A 11 -2.01 -5.08 13.75
C LYS A 11 -1.09 -3.87 13.53
N SER A 12 0.17 -3.97 13.95
CA SER A 12 1.18 -2.93 13.70
C SER A 12 2.22 -3.43 12.70
N LEU A 13 2.55 -2.61 11.69
CA LEU A 13 3.59 -2.88 10.69
C LEU A 13 4.90 -2.19 11.11
N ARG A 14 6.02 -2.91 11.11
CA ARG A 14 7.38 -2.38 11.29
C ARG A 14 8.26 -2.87 10.14
N PHE A 15 8.99 -1.97 9.49
CA PHE A 15 9.92 -2.32 8.42
C PHE A 15 11.33 -2.38 9.01
N LEU A 16 12.04 -3.50 8.84
CA LEU A 16 13.45 -3.61 9.19
C LEU A 16 14.28 -3.75 7.91
N THR A 17 15.36 -2.98 7.83
CA THR A 17 16.36 -3.09 6.78
C THR A 17 17.64 -3.65 7.38
N SER A 18 18.00 -4.87 7.03
CA SER A 18 19.36 -5.39 7.19
C SER A 18 19.85 -5.85 5.82
N SER A 19 20.96 -5.27 5.35
CA SER A 19 21.75 -5.73 4.20
C SER A 19 20.95 -6.32 3.02
N GLY A 20 20.46 -5.47 2.12
CA GLY A 20 19.96 -5.89 0.80
C GLY A 20 18.52 -6.41 0.73
N THR A 21 17.97 -6.95 1.81
CA THR A 21 16.58 -7.44 1.85
C THR A 21 15.70 -6.46 2.62
N ARG A 22 14.73 -5.82 1.94
CA ARG A 22 13.73 -4.95 2.59
C ARG A 22 12.62 -5.84 3.17
N ARG A 23 12.61 -6.02 4.50
CA ARG A 23 11.66 -6.89 5.20
C ARG A 23 10.55 -6.09 5.88
N ILE A 24 9.33 -6.62 5.84
CA ILE A 24 8.15 -6.04 6.48
C ILE A 24 7.68 -6.99 7.58
N ILE A 25 7.73 -6.52 8.82
CA ILE A 25 7.33 -7.27 10.01
C ILE A 25 5.94 -6.81 10.44
N ILE A 26 5.01 -7.74 10.61
CA ILE A 26 3.66 -7.46 11.08
C ILE A 26 3.51 -8.08 12.47
N SER A 27 3.29 -7.26 13.50
CA SER A 27 3.06 -7.74 14.87
C SER A 27 1.59 -7.65 15.27
N ARG A 28 1.06 -8.76 15.79
CA ARG A 28 -0.25 -8.85 16.48
C ARG A 28 -0.03 -8.81 18.01
N SER A 29 -0.85 -8.06 18.73
CA SER A 29 -0.83 -8.00 20.20
C SER A 29 -1.53 -9.22 20.79
N GLY A 30 -0.77 -10.20 21.27
CA GLY A 30 -1.32 -11.31 22.07
C GLY A 30 -0.41 -12.52 22.13
N TRP A 31 0.31 -12.81 21.04
CA TRP A 31 1.24 -13.92 20.94
C TRP A 31 2.41 -13.46 20.07
N ARG A 32 3.64 -13.51 20.59
CA ARG A 32 4.84 -12.98 19.93
C ARG A 32 5.36 -14.00 18.90
N SER A 33 4.55 -14.37 17.90
CA SER A 33 5.05 -15.01 16.69
C SER A 33 5.41 -13.92 15.68
N ILE A 34 6.69 -13.83 15.34
CA ILE A 34 7.14 -13.02 14.21
C ILE A 34 6.89 -13.88 12.99
N ILE A 35 5.84 -13.57 12.24
CA ILE A 35 5.63 -14.18 10.92
C ILE A 35 6.36 -13.28 9.92
N GLU A 36 7.46 -13.80 9.38
CA GLU A 36 8.26 -13.19 8.32
C GLU A 36 7.69 -13.67 6.99
N GLU A 37 7.05 -12.77 6.24
CA GLU A 37 6.55 -13.07 4.89
C GLU A 37 7.33 -12.27 3.86
N ASP A 38 7.87 -12.97 2.86
CA ASP A 38 8.49 -12.37 1.69
C ASP A 38 7.40 -11.92 0.71
N TRP A 39 7.31 -10.61 0.46
CA TRP A 39 6.29 -10.02 -0.41
C TRP A 39 6.51 -10.36 -1.89
N HIS A 40 7.61 -11.04 -2.23
CA HIS A 40 7.87 -11.60 -3.55
C HIS A 40 7.25 -12.99 -3.78
N GLN A 41 6.76 -13.67 -2.74
CA GLN A 41 6.39 -15.09 -2.81
C GLN A 41 4.99 -15.37 -2.25
N PHE A 42 3.98 -14.61 -2.67
CA PHE A 42 2.59 -15.01 -2.41
C PHE A 42 2.24 -16.26 -3.22
N ILE A 43 1.82 -17.33 -2.54
CA ILE A 43 1.43 -18.62 -3.13
C ILE A 43 0.22 -18.47 -4.05
N ASN A 44 -0.69 -17.57 -3.70
CA ASN A 44 -1.84 -17.18 -4.50
C ASN A 44 -1.71 -15.69 -4.81
N GLN A 45 -1.68 -15.31 -6.08
CA GLN A 45 -1.69 -13.92 -6.53
C GLN A 45 -2.95 -13.69 -7.33
N PHE A 46 -3.94 -13.04 -6.71
CA PHE A 46 -5.08 -12.53 -7.46
C PHE A 46 -4.67 -11.23 -8.18
N PRO A 47 -5.30 -10.87 -9.32
CA PRO A 47 -4.95 -9.70 -10.08
C PRO A 47 -5.20 -8.42 -9.28
N VAL A 48 -4.19 -7.54 -9.25
CA VAL A 48 -4.28 -6.17 -8.74
C VAL A 48 -3.69 -5.27 -9.79
N GLN A 49 -4.43 -4.22 -10.16
CA GLN A 49 -3.96 -3.21 -11.10
C GLN A 49 -3.56 -1.94 -10.36
N ILE A 50 -2.43 -1.37 -10.76
CA ILE A 50 -1.87 -0.17 -10.12
C ILE A 50 -1.49 0.82 -11.20
N GLU A 51 -2.02 2.03 -11.09
CA GLU A 51 -1.75 3.10 -12.03
C GLU A 51 -1.63 4.44 -11.32
N PHE A 52 -0.88 5.36 -11.92
CA PHE A 52 -0.95 6.78 -11.55
C PHE A 52 -1.87 7.51 -12.51
N ARG A 53 -2.72 8.40 -11.99
CA ARG A 53 -3.62 9.23 -12.80
C ARG A 53 -3.54 10.69 -12.40
N ASN A 54 -3.77 11.59 -13.34
CA ASN A 54 -3.87 13.03 -13.08
C ASN A 54 -5.33 13.41 -12.74
N SER A 55 -5.57 14.69 -12.45
CA SER A 55 -6.91 15.23 -12.17
C SER A 55 -7.91 15.10 -13.32
N ARG A 56 -7.44 14.82 -14.54
CA ARG A 56 -8.26 14.53 -15.73
C ARG A 56 -8.47 13.03 -15.94
N ASN A 57 -8.11 12.20 -14.95
CA ASN A 57 -8.18 10.74 -14.98
C ASN A 57 -7.33 10.09 -16.10
N GLN A 58 -6.33 10.80 -16.62
CA GLN A 58 -5.41 10.27 -17.62
C GLN A 58 -4.24 9.58 -16.93
N LYS A 59 -3.78 8.47 -17.50
CA LYS A 59 -2.61 7.72 -17.00
C LYS A 59 -1.37 8.60 -17.02
N VAL A 60 -0.64 8.60 -15.91
CA VAL A 60 0.57 9.39 -15.70
C VAL A 60 1.77 8.46 -15.69
N THR A 61 2.75 8.78 -16.54
CA THR A 61 4.07 8.13 -16.57
C THR A 61 5.20 9.10 -16.22
N HIS A 62 4.89 10.39 -16.07
CA HIS A 62 5.85 11.47 -15.82
C HIS A 62 5.42 12.29 -14.61
N PHE A 63 6.38 12.66 -13.76
CA PHE A 63 6.10 13.28 -12.47
C PHE A 63 6.78 14.64 -12.36
N GLU A 64 5.99 15.68 -12.12
CA GLU A 64 6.48 17.04 -11.91
C GLU A 64 6.49 17.37 -10.43
N ALA A 65 7.59 17.94 -9.93
CA ALA A 65 7.71 18.36 -8.53
C ALA A 65 6.63 19.41 -8.19
N GLY A 66 5.95 19.22 -7.06
CA GLY A 66 4.79 20.02 -6.65
C GLY A 66 3.46 19.57 -7.27
N GLY A 67 3.49 18.69 -8.28
CA GLY A 67 2.31 18.14 -8.93
C GLY A 67 1.49 17.24 -8.02
N ARG A 68 0.18 17.17 -8.28
CA ARG A 68 -0.76 16.25 -7.63
C ARG A 68 -1.17 15.15 -8.61
N ILE A 69 -1.17 13.92 -8.10
CA ILE A 69 -1.53 12.72 -8.85
C ILE A 69 -2.34 11.79 -7.94
N ASP A 70 -3.12 10.88 -8.50
CA ASP A 70 -3.75 9.80 -7.76
C ASP A 70 -2.99 8.51 -8.00
N LEU A 71 -2.69 7.77 -6.93
CA LEU A 71 -2.39 6.35 -7.00
C LEU A 71 -3.71 5.59 -7.02
N VAL A 72 -4.02 4.95 -8.14
CA VAL A 72 -5.23 4.16 -8.35
C VAL A 72 -4.88 2.69 -8.21
N ILE A 73 -5.61 2.01 -7.35
CA ILE A 73 -5.43 0.58 -7.07
C ILE A 73 -6.78 -0.08 -7.30
N SER A 74 -6.83 -1.02 -8.25
CA SER A 74 -8.06 -1.69 -8.65
C SER A 74 -7.96 -3.20 -8.45
N LEU A 75 -9.09 -3.82 -8.11
CA LEU A 75 -9.27 -5.25 -7.90
C LEU A 75 -10.17 -5.79 -9.02
N PRO A 76 -9.62 -6.25 -10.16
CA PRO A 76 -10.42 -6.71 -11.31
C PRO A 76 -11.39 -7.85 -10.98
N ASP A 77 -11.03 -8.69 -10.01
CA ASP A 77 -11.87 -9.80 -9.54
C ASP A 77 -12.92 -9.35 -8.49
N GLY A 78 -13.05 -8.05 -8.28
CA GLY A 78 -13.92 -7.43 -7.29
C GLY A 78 -13.35 -7.42 -5.88
N TYR A 79 -13.89 -6.51 -5.07
CA TYR A 79 -13.63 -6.38 -3.64
C TYR A 79 -14.20 -7.56 -2.86
N GLN A 80 -13.46 -8.01 -1.85
CA GLN A 80 -13.98 -8.88 -0.80
C GLN A 80 -13.89 -8.19 0.56
N ILE A 81 -14.86 -8.47 1.42
CA ILE A 81 -14.92 -7.93 2.79
C ILE A 81 -13.57 -8.13 3.48
N GLY A 82 -12.97 -7.03 3.95
CA GLY A 82 -11.69 -7.04 4.65
C GLY A 82 -10.46 -6.90 3.75
N ASP A 83 -10.62 -6.65 2.45
CA ASP A 83 -9.50 -6.28 1.59
C ASP A 83 -8.91 -4.94 2.02
N LEU A 84 -7.62 -4.95 2.35
CA LEU A 84 -6.84 -3.79 2.72
C LEU A 84 -5.65 -3.66 1.79
N VAL A 85 -5.31 -2.43 1.44
CA VAL A 85 -4.05 -2.13 0.76
C VAL A 85 -3.01 -1.58 1.72
N HIS A 86 -1.77 -2.05 1.56
CA HIS A 86 -0.58 -1.57 2.24
C HIS A 86 0.32 -0.92 1.21
N VAL A 87 0.68 0.35 1.45
CA VAL A 87 1.48 1.14 0.51
C VAL A 87 2.73 1.64 1.22
N ALA A 88 3.88 1.50 0.56
CA ALA A 88 5.14 2.12 0.93
C ALA A 88 5.65 2.96 -0.25
N LEU A 89 5.46 4.28 -0.16
CA LEU A 89 5.79 5.25 -1.18
C LEU A 89 7.31 5.53 -1.27
N PRO A 90 7.79 5.95 -2.45
CA PRO A 90 9.17 6.40 -2.62
C PRO A 90 9.39 7.78 -1.99
N ALA A 91 10.65 8.20 -1.88
CA ALA A 91 11.00 9.49 -1.28
C ALA A 91 10.37 10.69 -2.01
N CYS A 92 10.17 10.58 -3.33
CA CYS A 92 9.58 11.63 -4.15
C CYS A 92 8.05 11.74 -4.09
N LEU A 93 7.31 10.81 -3.47
CA LEU A 93 5.83 10.86 -3.38
C LEU A 93 5.33 10.79 -1.95
N SER A 94 4.32 11.58 -1.59
CA SER A 94 3.68 11.51 -0.28
C SER A 94 2.17 11.56 -0.41
N TRP A 95 1.46 10.79 0.42
CA TRP A 95 0.03 11.01 0.64
C TRP A 95 -0.14 12.23 1.55
N ILE A 96 -0.99 13.18 1.13
CA ILE A 96 -1.40 14.30 1.98
C ILE A 96 -2.69 13.92 2.71
N GLN A 97 -2.58 13.71 4.03
CA GLN A 97 -3.73 13.49 4.90
C GLN A 97 -3.54 14.31 6.17
N GLY A 98 -4.53 15.14 6.54
CA GLY A 98 -4.50 15.95 7.77
C GLY A 98 -3.28 16.88 7.89
N GLY A 99 -2.72 17.36 6.78
CA GLY A 99 -1.52 18.21 6.75
C GLY A 99 -0.18 17.47 6.88
N GLY A 100 -0.20 16.16 7.14
CA GLY A 100 0.99 15.31 7.20
C GLY A 100 1.40 14.78 5.82
N LYS A 101 2.71 14.57 5.62
CA LYS A 101 3.28 13.83 4.49
C LYS A 101 3.49 12.37 4.91
N VAL A 102 2.59 11.48 4.50
CA VAL A 102 2.63 10.07 4.88
C VAL A 102 3.32 9.26 3.78
N LYS A 103 4.31 8.45 4.15
CA LYS A 103 5.07 7.58 3.23
C LYS A 103 4.64 6.12 3.29
N ARG A 104 4.05 5.70 4.41
CA ARG A 104 3.63 4.32 4.65
C ARG A 104 2.28 4.34 5.32
N PHE A 105 1.34 3.60 4.75
CA PHE A 105 -0.03 3.61 5.25
C PHE A 105 -0.78 2.35 4.80
N THR A 106 -1.92 2.15 5.44
CA THR A 106 -2.89 1.12 5.12
C THR A 106 -4.23 1.78 4.89
N GLN A 107 -4.95 1.34 3.86
CA GLN A 107 -6.29 1.83 3.54
C GLN A 107 -7.23 0.66 3.31
N ASP A 108 -8.48 0.84 3.72
CA ASP A 108 -9.60 0.00 3.32
C ASP A 108 -10.12 0.44 1.95
N PHE A 109 -10.61 -0.52 1.17
CA PHE A 109 -11.32 -0.28 -0.08
C PHE A 109 -12.78 0.15 0.15
N GLU A 110 -13.31 0.02 1.37
CA GLU A 110 -14.63 0.48 1.79
C GLU A 110 -15.77 -0.08 0.92
N GLY A 111 -15.67 -1.34 0.52
CA GLY A 111 -16.67 -1.97 -0.34
C GLY A 111 -16.52 -1.70 -1.84
N LYS A 112 -15.45 -1.02 -2.27
CA LYS A 112 -15.24 -0.63 -3.67
C LYS A 112 -14.15 -1.47 -4.33
N ASP A 113 -14.30 -1.71 -5.62
CA ASP A 113 -13.29 -2.43 -6.42
C ASP A 113 -12.08 -1.54 -6.78
N GLU A 114 -12.18 -0.23 -6.53
CA GLU A 114 -11.14 0.75 -6.82
C GLU A 114 -10.94 1.69 -5.63
N LEU A 115 -9.68 1.91 -5.26
CA LEU A 115 -9.26 2.90 -4.31
C LEU A 115 -8.38 3.95 -5.00
N ARG A 116 -8.67 5.23 -4.72
CA ARG A 116 -7.87 6.39 -5.19
C ARG A 116 -7.21 7.08 -4.01
N ILE A 117 -5.89 7.13 -4.03
CA ILE A 117 -5.09 7.78 -2.99
C ILE A 117 -4.42 9.02 -3.58
N PRO A 118 -4.81 10.23 -3.14
CA PRO A 118 -4.22 11.46 -3.66
C PRO A 118 -2.80 11.65 -3.14
N LEU A 119 -1.84 11.77 -4.04
CA LEU A 119 -0.43 11.97 -3.74
C LEU A 119 0.05 13.34 -4.21
N ILE A 120 1.10 13.82 -3.56
CA ILE A 120 1.90 14.94 -4.03
C ILE A 120 3.31 14.48 -4.38
N VAL A 121 3.84 15.01 -5.47
CA VAL A 121 5.24 14.85 -5.86
C VAL A 121 6.06 15.85 -5.06
N THR A 122 6.81 15.38 -4.06
CA THR A 122 7.50 16.23 -3.09
C THR A 122 8.86 16.75 -3.56
N SER A 123 9.45 16.12 -4.57
CA SER A 123 10.77 16.49 -5.11
C SER A 123 10.88 16.04 -6.56
N LYS A 124 11.90 16.56 -7.28
CA LYS A 124 12.32 15.96 -8.54
C LYS A 124 12.64 14.47 -8.30
N ILE A 125 12.29 13.62 -9.26
CA ILE A 125 12.68 12.22 -9.24
C ILE A 125 14.05 12.14 -9.91
N ASP A 126 15.09 11.83 -9.14
CA ASP A 126 16.40 11.54 -9.72
C ASP A 126 16.53 10.03 -9.94
N GLY A 127 16.69 9.63 -11.21
CA GLY A 127 16.81 8.23 -11.60
C GLY A 127 15.54 7.40 -11.33
N LYS A 128 15.74 6.16 -10.88
CA LYS A 128 14.66 5.22 -10.54
C LYS A 128 14.47 5.14 -9.03
N GLN A 129 13.24 5.29 -8.56
CA GLN A 129 12.87 5.06 -7.16
C GLN A 129 11.85 3.94 -7.05
N HIS A 130 11.96 3.17 -5.97
CA HIS A 130 11.13 1.99 -5.76
C HIS A 130 10.04 2.23 -4.73
N PHE A 131 8.90 1.59 -4.96
CA PHE A 131 7.77 1.59 -4.03
C PHE A 131 7.08 0.23 -4.04
N ALA A 132 6.29 -0.04 -3.01
CA ALA A 132 5.62 -1.31 -2.85
C ALA A 132 4.13 -1.10 -2.56
N VAL A 133 3.33 -2.00 -3.12
CA VAL A 133 1.91 -2.14 -2.85
C VAL A 133 1.63 -3.62 -2.59
N CYS A 134 0.85 -3.90 -1.55
CA CYS A 134 0.30 -5.22 -1.31
C CYS A 134 -1.16 -5.07 -0.92
N VAL A 135 -2.01 -5.86 -1.55
CA VAL A 135 -3.38 -6.03 -1.11
C VAL A 135 -3.45 -7.34 -0.34
N ARG A 136 -4.11 -7.33 0.80
CA ARG A 136 -4.37 -8.54 1.59
C ARG A 136 -5.73 -8.46 2.23
N ASN A 137 -6.37 -9.61 2.41
CA ASN A 137 -7.60 -9.69 3.16
C ASN A 137 -7.33 -9.89 4.66
N MET A 138 -8.14 -9.27 5.52
CA MET A 138 -8.03 -9.43 6.97
C MET A 138 -8.50 -10.78 7.51
N PHE A 139 -9.38 -11.45 6.77
CA PHE A 139 -10.09 -12.67 7.17
C PHE A 139 -9.66 -13.91 6.37
N LYS A 140 -9.19 -13.72 5.13
CA LYS A 140 -8.75 -14.79 4.21
C LYS A 140 -7.27 -14.62 3.86
N GLU A 141 -6.40 -15.34 4.55
CA GLU A 141 -4.94 -15.19 4.39
C GLU A 141 -4.46 -15.56 2.98
N GLU A 142 -5.17 -16.47 2.29
CA GLU A 142 -4.92 -16.86 0.91
C GLU A 142 -5.23 -15.78 -0.12
N ARG A 143 -5.99 -14.73 0.28
CA ARG A 143 -6.27 -13.56 -0.57
C ARG A 143 -5.26 -12.46 -0.28
N ALA A 144 -4.07 -12.65 -0.83
CA ALA A 144 -3.01 -11.66 -0.84
C ALA A 144 -2.45 -11.48 -2.25
N SER A 145 -1.96 -10.30 -2.57
CA SER A 145 -1.31 -10.04 -3.85
C SER A 145 -0.36 -8.86 -3.71
N SER A 146 0.82 -9.00 -4.32
CA SER A 146 1.74 -7.91 -4.54
C SER A 146 2.30 -8.04 -5.95
N PRO A 147 2.24 -6.98 -6.78
CA PRO A 147 2.85 -6.99 -8.10
C PRO A 147 4.39 -6.88 -8.04
N GLY A 148 4.99 -7.07 -6.86
CA GLY A 148 6.41 -6.91 -6.63
C GLY A 148 6.82 -5.45 -6.45
N MET A 149 8.12 -5.20 -6.63
CA MET A 149 8.70 -3.88 -6.47
C MET A 149 8.37 -3.02 -7.70
N LEU A 150 7.62 -1.95 -7.49
CA LEU A 150 7.25 -1.01 -8.55
C LEU A 150 8.25 0.14 -8.61
N THR A 151 8.33 0.80 -9.77
CA THR A 151 9.24 1.92 -9.98
C THR A 151 8.50 3.19 -10.38
N VAL A 152 9.04 4.32 -9.95
CA VAL A 152 8.80 5.64 -10.54
C VAL A 152 10.13 6.18 -11.04
N GLU A 153 10.13 6.78 -12.22
CA GLU A 153 11.35 7.22 -12.89
C GLU A 153 11.23 8.71 -13.22
N GLY A 154 12.32 9.44 -12.98
CA GLY A 154 12.45 10.81 -13.42
C GLY A 154 12.99 10.92 -14.83
N GLN A 155 12.76 12.08 -15.43
CA GLN A 155 13.44 12.53 -16.64
C GLN A 155 14.63 13.44 -16.30
#